data_AF-A0A232FMF4-F1
#
_entry.id   AF-A0A232FMF4-F1
#
_cell.length_a   1.000
_cell.length_b   1.000
_cell.length_c   1.000
_cell.angle_alpha   90.00
_cell.angle_beta   90.00
_cell.angle_gamma   90.00
#
_symmetry.space_group_name_H-M   'P 1'
#
loop_
_entity.id
_entity.type
_entity.pdbx_description
1 polymer ?
#
loop_
_entity_poly.entity_id
_entity_poly.type
_entity_poly.pdbx_seq_one_letter_code
_entity_poly.pdbx_strand_id
1 'polypeptide(L)'
;MVIADRYVQKKRTVLRAEPCEITFCGWGMSCVISESGKAMCQCPSGCPESYSPVCGDDGITYDNDCQLRRASCQKRKDTRVKHQGACGKSQQQ
;
A
#
# COMPACT_ATOMS: atom_id res chain seq x y z
N MET A 1 44.77 21.27 26.46
CA MET A 1 43.34 21.28 26.08
C MET A 1 43.20 20.78 24.65
N VAL A 2 42.81 19.52 24.47
CA VAL A 2 41.82 19.05 23.48
C VAL A 2 41.58 17.58 23.77
N ILE A 3 40.79 17.31 24.80
CA ILE A 3 40.04 16.06 24.89
C ILE A 3 38.61 16.48 24.54
N ALA A 4 38.23 16.25 23.29
CA ALA A 4 36.85 16.33 22.82
C ALA A 4 36.68 15.31 21.69
N ASP A 5 36.46 14.08 22.14
CA ASP A 5 35.47 13.16 21.63
C ASP A 5 35.59 12.62 20.20
N ARG A 6 36.24 11.44 20.16
CA ARG A 6 36.11 10.36 19.17
C ARG A 6 34.66 9.81 19.02
N TYR A 7 33.63 10.61 19.30
CA TYR A 7 32.21 10.20 19.33
C TYR A 7 31.31 10.92 18.32
N VAL A 8 31.81 11.98 17.64
CA VAL A 8 31.03 12.74 16.63
C VAL A 8 31.22 12.20 15.20
N GLN A 9 32.18 11.29 14.97
CA GLN A 9 32.41 10.70 13.64
C GLN A 9 31.53 9.46 13.33
N LYS A 10 30.65 9.04 14.25
CA LYS A 10 29.82 7.82 14.11
C LYS A 10 28.33 8.08 13.83
N LYS A 11 27.96 9.31 13.44
CA LYS A 11 26.56 9.72 13.20
C LYS A 11 26.37 10.61 11.96
N ARG A 12 27.02 10.30 10.84
CA ARG A 12 26.85 11.04 9.58
C ARG A 12 26.53 10.15 8.37
N THR A 13 25.77 9.07 8.58
CA THR A 13 25.29 8.19 7.49
C THR A 13 23.87 7.69 7.75
N VAL A 14 22.96 8.56 8.21
CA VAL A 14 21.54 8.29 7.97
C VAL A 14 21.27 8.84 6.58
N LEU A 15 21.46 7.99 5.57
CA LEU A 15 20.89 8.23 4.24
C LEU A 15 19.41 8.51 4.47
N ARG A 16 18.91 9.65 4.00
CA ARG A 16 17.52 10.06 4.11
C ARG A 16 16.66 8.88 3.61
N ALA A 17 15.91 8.22 4.50
CA ALA A 17 14.98 7.17 4.09
C ALA A 17 13.98 7.79 3.09
N GLU A 18 13.72 7.12 1.97
CA GLU A 18 12.79 7.64 0.99
C GLU A 18 11.39 7.71 1.65
N PRO A 19 10.61 8.79 1.49
CA PRO A 19 9.40 9.00 2.29
C PRO A 19 8.40 7.82 2.29
N CYS A 20 8.29 7.09 1.18
CA CYS A 20 7.41 5.93 1.05
C CYS A 20 8.00 4.62 1.60
N GLU A 21 9.29 4.56 1.95
CA GLU A 21 9.89 3.37 2.58
C GLU A 21 9.45 3.20 4.03
N ILE A 22 9.11 4.31 4.70
CA ILE A 22 8.72 4.33 6.11
C ILE A 22 7.23 4.68 6.32
N THR A 23 6.48 4.89 5.24
CA THR A 23 5.07 5.29 5.31
C THR A 23 4.16 4.09 5.07
N PHE A 24 3.30 3.79 6.04
CA PHE A 24 2.29 2.74 5.91
C PHE A 24 0.95 3.34 5.46
N CYS A 25 0.47 2.91 4.29
CA CYS A 25 -0.83 3.28 3.76
C CYS A 25 -1.85 2.15 3.98
N GLY A 26 -3.01 2.49 4.55
CA GLY A 26 -4.08 1.53 4.82
C GLY A 26 -5.06 1.39 3.66
N TRP A 27 -5.96 0.40 3.76
CA TRP A 27 -7.18 0.32 2.93
C TRP A 27 -6.94 0.32 1.41
N GLY A 28 -5.95 -0.44 0.92
CA GLY A 28 -5.67 -0.52 -0.52
C GLY A 28 -5.11 0.77 -1.15
N MET A 29 -4.65 1.72 -0.33
CA MET A 29 -3.96 2.93 -0.79
C MET A 29 -2.52 2.63 -1.24
N SER A 30 -2.06 3.37 -2.24
CA SER A 30 -0.65 3.40 -2.66
C SER A 30 0.04 4.64 -2.09
N CYS A 31 1.29 4.48 -1.66
CA CYS A 31 2.14 5.62 -1.30
C CYS A 31 2.68 6.29 -2.55
N VAL A 32 2.56 7.62 -2.63
CA VAL A 32 3.15 8.47 -3.66
C VAL A 32 3.90 9.63 -3.01
N ILE A 33 4.91 10.16 -3.70
CA ILE A 33 5.65 11.35 -3.24
C ILE A 33 4.98 12.59 -3.85
N SER A 34 4.59 13.52 -2.99
CA SER A 34 4.03 14.82 -3.41
C SER A 34 5.10 15.75 -3.98
N GLU A 35 4.67 16.83 -4.65
CA GLU A 35 5.56 17.89 -5.15
C GLU A 35 6.47 18.48 -4.04
N SER A 36 5.99 18.46 -2.79
CA SER A 36 6.75 18.90 -1.62
C SER A 36 7.80 17.90 -1.11
N GLY A 37 7.95 16.75 -1.76
CA GLY A 37 8.86 15.67 -1.35
C GLY A 37 8.38 14.89 -0.12
N LYS A 38 7.07 14.91 0.16
CA LYS A 38 6.44 14.20 1.30
C LYS A 38 5.63 13.01 0.81
N ALA A 39 5.65 11.92 1.56
CA ALA A 39 4.78 10.77 1.33
C ALA A 39 3.30 11.14 1.51
N MET A 40 2.48 10.65 0.59
CA MET A 40 1.02 10.78 0.61
C MET A 40 0.39 9.45 0.24
N CYS A 41 -0.63 9.03 0.99
CA CYS A 41 -1.42 7.87 0.65
C CYS A 41 -2.59 8.27 -0.24
N GLN A 42 -2.74 7.62 -1.39
CA GLN A 42 -3.81 7.91 -2.34
C GLN A 42 -4.54 6.63 -2.76
N CYS A 43 -5.86 6.77 -2.98
CA CYS A 43 -6.63 5.70 -3.60
C CYS A 43 -6.20 5.51 -5.07
N PRO A 44 -6.31 4.29 -5.62
CA PRO A 44 -6.22 4.09 -7.05
C PRO A 44 -7.19 5.02 -7.80
N SER A 45 -6.65 5.90 -8.64
CA SER A 45 -7.43 6.87 -9.42
C SER A 45 -8.04 6.24 -10.68
N GLY A 46 -7.38 5.22 -11.22
CA GLY A 46 -7.84 4.42 -12.35
C GLY A 46 -7.49 2.95 -12.17
N CYS A 47 -8.30 2.09 -12.76
CA CYS A 47 -8.07 0.65 -12.81
C CYS A 47 -8.23 0.15 -14.24
N PRO A 48 -7.48 -0.88 -14.65
CA PRO A 48 -7.69 -1.52 -15.93
C PRO A 48 -9.08 -2.17 -15.98
N GLU A 49 -9.66 -2.21 -17.18
CA GLU A 49 -10.94 -2.90 -17.45
C GLU A 49 -10.76 -4.42 -17.69
N SER A 50 -9.55 -4.93 -17.50
CA SER A 50 -9.26 -6.36 -17.60
C SER A 50 -10.05 -7.16 -16.57
N TYR A 51 -10.76 -8.18 -17.04
CA TYR A 51 -11.51 -9.09 -16.18
C TYR A 51 -10.59 -10.20 -15.66
N SER A 52 -10.25 -10.14 -14.38
CA SER A 52 -9.45 -11.12 -13.65
C SER A 52 -9.98 -11.19 -12.23
N PRO A 53 -11.15 -11.82 -12.04
CA PRO A 53 -11.97 -11.63 -10.85
C PRO A 53 -11.27 -12.12 -9.59
N VAL A 54 -11.52 -11.43 -8.49
CA VAL A 54 -11.03 -11.80 -7.16
C VAL A 54 -12.17 -11.80 -6.16
N CYS A 55 -12.11 -12.69 -5.17
CA CYS A 55 -13.05 -12.71 -4.07
C CYS A 55 -12.45 -11.98 -2.88
N GLY A 56 -13.14 -10.95 -2.39
CA GLY A 56 -12.79 -10.27 -1.15
C GLY A 56 -13.08 -11.12 0.08
N ASP A 57 -12.38 -10.83 1.17
CA ASP A 57 -12.69 -11.38 2.50
C ASP A 57 -14.04 -10.91 3.06
N ASP A 58 -14.62 -9.87 2.46
CA ASP A 58 -16.00 -9.43 2.67
C ASP A 58 -17.05 -10.20 1.85
N GLY A 59 -16.63 -11.21 1.09
CA GLY A 59 -17.51 -12.08 0.30
C GLY A 59 -18.00 -11.45 -1.00
N ILE A 60 -17.44 -10.30 -1.41
CA ILE A 60 -17.79 -9.61 -2.65
C ILE A 60 -16.80 -9.99 -3.75
N THR A 61 -17.32 -10.24 -4.97
CA THR A 61 -16.47 -10.40 -6.15
C THR A 61 -16.13 -9.05 -6.74
N TYR A 62 -14.85 -8.83 -7.05
CA TYR A 62 -14.36 -7.65 -7.75
C TYR A 62 -13.80 -8.06 -9.10
N ASP A 63 -13.99 -7.22 -10.11
CA ASP A 63 -13.56 -7.52 -11.50
C ASP A 63 -12.05 -7.76 -11.63
N ASN A 64 -11.26 -7.12 -10.76
CA ASN A 64 -9.83 -7.36 -10.57
C ASN A 64 -9.33 -6.80 -9.22
N ASP A 65 -8.07 -7.11 -8.90
CA ASP A 65 -7.38 -6.66 -7.68
C ASP A 65 -7.37 -5.12 -7.52
N CYS A 66 -7.20 -4.37 -8.61
CA CYS A 66 -7.22 -2.91 -8.55
C CYS A 66 -8.59 -2.39 -8.11
N GLN A 67 -9.68 -2.94 -8.67
CA GLN A 67 -11.03 -2.55 -8.29
C GLN A 67 -11.33 -2.89 -6.81
N LEU A 68 -10.82 -4.01 -6.31
CA LEU A 68 -10.89 -4.35 -4.89
C LEU A 68 -10.18 -3.30 -4.03
N ARG A 69 -8.93 -2.95 -4.35
CA ARG A 69 -8.17 -1.92 -3.61
C ARG A 69 -8.84 -0.56 -3.67
N ARG A 70 -9.36 -0.17 -4.83
CA ARG A 70 -10.11 1.08 -5.02
C ARG A 70 -11.35 1.12 -4.13
N ALA A 71 -12.15 0.06 -4.14
CA ALA A 71 -13.33 -0.04 -3.29
C ALA A 71 -12.99 -0.03 -1.80
N SER A 72 -11.93 -0.75 -1.40
CA SER A 72 -11.39 -0.76 -0.04
C SER A 72 -11.02 0.66 0.42
N CYS A 73 -10.34 1.39 -0.45
CA CYS A 73 -9.89 2.75 -0.19
C CYS A 73 -11.07 3.73 -0.04
N GLN A 74 -12.02 3.68 -0.98
CA GLN A 74 -13.20 4.53 -0.97
C GLN A 74 -14.10 4.27 0.24
N LYS A 75 -14.22 3.01 0.67
CA LYS A 75 -15.01 2.60 1.83
C LYS A 75 -14.25 2.72 3.16
N ARG A 76 -12.95 3.06 3.13
CA ARG A 76 -12.03 3.02 4.29
C ARG A 76 -12.13 1.71 5.07
N LYS A 77 -12.20 0.60 4.34
CA LYS A 77 -12.31 -0.76 4.87
C LYS A 77 -11.18 -1.60 4.32
N ASP A 78 -10.51 -2.37 5.18
CA ASP A 78 -9.36 -3.18 4.78
C ASP A 78 -9.88 -4.50 4.21
N THR A 79 -10.51 -4.44 3.03
CA THR A 79 -10.91 -5.64 2.30
C THR A 79 -9.67 -6.18 1.59
N ARG A 80 -9.38 -7.47 1.78
CA ARG A 80 -8.26 -8.15 1.15
C ARG A 80 -8.76 -9.21 0.19
N VAL A 81 -7.94 -9.56 -0.79
CA VAL A 81 -8.22 -10.75 -1.62
C VAL A 81 -8.18 -11.98 -0.73
N LYS A 82 -9.32 -12.66 -0.62
CA LYS A 82 -9.42 -13.98 0.03
C LYS A 82 -8.92 -15.07 -0.89
N HIS A 83 -9.32 -15.06 -2.16
CA HIS A 83 -8.83 -15.97 -3.19
C HIS A 83 -9.00 -15.37 -4.60
N GLN A 84 -8.28 -15.93 -5.55
CA GLN A 84 -8.45 -15.64 -6.98
C GLN A 84 -9.77 -16.24 -7.48
N GLY A 85 -10.41 -15.60 -8.46
CA GLY A 85 -11.73 -15.98 -8.97
C GLY A 85 -12.90 -15.34 -8.23
N ALA A 86 -14.11 -15.50 -8.76
CA ALA A 86 -15.34 -15.00 -8.16
C ALA A 86 -15.72 -15.76 -6.88
N CYS A 87 -16.33 -15.06 -5.91
CA CYS A 87 -16.92 -15.66 -4.73
C CYS A 87 -18.06 -16.63 -5.11
N GLY A 88 -18.29 -17.66 -4.29
CA GLY A 88 -19.43 -18.58 -4.46
C GLY A 88 -19.30 -19.58 -5.60
N LYS A 89 -18.28 -19.47 -6.46
CA LYS A 89 -17.82 -20.63 -7.23
C LYS A 89 -17.04 -21.51 -6.26
N SER A 90 -17.40 -22.78 -6.19
CA SER A 90 -16.75 -23.82 -5.38
C SER A 90 -15.24 -23.89 -5.68
N GLN A 91 -14.46 -23.00 -5.08
CA GLN A 91 -13.00 -23.01 -5.12
C GLN A 91 -12.56 -23.29 -3.70
N GLN A 92 -12.86 -24.53 -3.31
CA GLN A 92 -12.15 -25.23 -2.27
C GLN A 92 -10.77 -25.56 -2.84
N GLN A 93 -9.72 -25.02 -2.23
CA GLN A 93 -8.40 -25.64 -2.25
C GLN A 93 -7.73 -25.37 -0.91
#